data_AF-A0A932TYF7-F1
#
_entry.id   AF-A0A932TYF7-F1
#
_cell.length_a   1.000
_cell.length_b   1.000
_cell.length_c   1.000
_cell.angle_alpha   90.00
_cell.angle_beta   90.00
_cell.angle_gamma   90.00
#
_symmetry.space_group_name_H-M   'P 1'
#
loop_
_entity.id
_entity.type
_entity.pdbx_description
1 polymer ?
#
loop_
_entity_poly.entity_id
_entity_poly.type
_entity_poly.pdbx_seq_one_letter_code
_entity_poly.pdbx_strand_id
1 'polypeptide(L)' 'MKEQRQQDTRDRFAGFRHGLRVQDKAPAFTLQDLSGAPVSLADFAGTKHVVLEFGAIT' A
#
# COMPACT_ATOMS: atom_id res chain seq x y z
N MET A 1 -14.44 7.57 34.48
CA MET A 1 -14.43 6.37 33.61
C MET A 1 -15.01 6.67 32.21
N LYS A 2 -14.45 7.59 31.40
CA LYS A 2 -14.90 7.81 30.00
C LYS A 2 -13.80 8.47 29.14
N GLU A 3 -12.57 7.98 29.17
CA GLU A 3 -11.46 8.60 28.41
C GLU A 3 -10.54 7.54 27.79
N GLN A 4 -11.10 6.45 27.28
CA GLN A 4 -10.29 5.36 26.74
C GLN A 4 -10.74 4.84 25.37
N ARG A 5 -11.72 5.50 24.73
CA ARG A 5 -12.19 5.13 23.39
C ARG A 5 -11.72 6.06 22.26
N GLN A 6 -11.01 7.15 22.57
CA GLN A 6 -10.57 8.12 21.55
C GLN A 6 -9.10 7.98 21.12
N GLN A 7 -8.32 7.12 21.79
CA GLN A 7 -6.90 6.93 21.47
C GLN A 7 -6.69 5.90 20.34
N ASP A 8 -7.57 4.91 20.23
CA ASP A 8 -7.46 3.74 19.34
C ASP A 8 -7.46 4.10 17.84
N THR A 9 -8.19 5.16 17.45
CA THR A 9 -8.35 5.54 16.04
C THR A 9 -7.16 6.34 15.47
N ARG A 10 -6.26 6.83 16.32
CA ARG A 10 -5.09 7.62 15.89
C ARG A 10 -3.89 6.76 15.47
N ASP A 11 -3.80 5.54 15.98
CA ASP A 11 -2.70 4.63 15.67
C ASP A 11 -2.90 3.88 14.34
N ARG A 12 -4.15 3.68 13.90
CA ARG A 12 -4.46 2.95 12.66
C ARG A 12 -3.92 3.62 11.39
N PHE A 13 -3.68 4.93 11.45
CA PHE A 13 -3.21 5.74 10.32
C PHE A 13 -1.79 6.31 10.52
N ALA A 14 -1.11 5.95 11.62
CA ALA A 14 0.23 6.44 11.92
C ALA A 14 1.28 5.97 10.90
N GLY A 15 1.04 4.86 10.20
CA GLY A 15 1.94 4.31 9.17
C GLY A 15 2.01 5.11 7.86
N PHE A 16 1.00 5.92 7.53
CA PHE A 16 0.99 6.72 6.29
C PHE A 16 1.77 8.03 6.40
N ARG A 17 2.24 8.40 7.60
CA ARG A 17 2.83 9.72 7.87
C ARG A 17 4.29 9.87 7.41
N HIS A 18 4.97 8.76 7.14
CA HIS A 18 6.28 8.79 6.50
C HIS A 18 6.09 8.42 5.03
N GLY A 19 6.02 9.43 4.16
CA GLY A 19 5.98 9.21 2.71
C GLY A 19 7.18 8.36 2.27
N LEU A 20 6.93 7.43 1.34
CA LEU A 20 7.97 6.59 0.75
C LEU A 20 9.04 7.48 0.11
N ARG A 21 10.31 7.15 0.35
CA ARG A 21 11.46 7.85 -0.23
C ARG A 21 12.08 7.02 -1.33
N VAL A 22 12.79 7.68 -2.23
CA VAL A 22 13.64 6.98 -3.21
C VAL A 22 14.66 6.13 -2.45
N GLN A 23 14.94 4.92 -2.97
CA GLN A 23 15.75 3.86 -2.35
C GLN A 23 15.07 3.06 -1.23
N ASP A 24 13.90 3.47 -0.72
CA ASP A 24 13.15 2.61 0.17
C ASP A 24 12.73 1.32 -0.56
N LYS A 25 12.72 0.21 0.17
CA LYS A 25 12.13 -1.03 -0.34
C LYS A 25 10.66 -0.75 -0.68
N ALA A 26 10.26 -1.05 -1.92
CA ALA A 26 8.88 -0.92 -2.34
C ALA A 26 7.95 -1.74 -1.42
N PRO A 27 6.82 -1.17 -0.94
CA PRO A 27 5.88 -1.89 -0.10
C PRO A 27 5.30 -3.11 -0.81
N ALA A 28 5.12 -4.19 -0.07
CA ALA A 28 4.37 -5.33 -0.58
C ALA A 28 2.89 -4.94 -0.73
N PHE A 29 2.30 -5.27 -1.88
CA PHE A 29 0.87 -5.14 -2.12
C PHE A 29 0.38 -6.24 -3.05
N THR A 30 -0.93 -6.48 -3.00
CA THR A 30 -1.66 -7.38 -3.89
C THR A 30 -2.87 -6.64 -4.43
N LEU A 31 -3.07 -6.70 -5.75
CA LEU A 31 -4.20 -6.13 -6.47
C LEU A 31 -4.96 -7.24 -7.20
N GLN A 32 -6.11 -6.88 -7.76
CA GLN A 32 -6.79 -7.71 -8.75
C GLN A 32 -6.41 -7.23 -10.15
N ASP A 33 -6.17 -8.16 -11.06
CA ASP A 33 -6.06 -7.84 -12.48
C ASP A 33 -7.45 -7.63 -13.13
N LEU A 34 -7.47 -7.40 -14.44
CA LEU A 34 -8.72 -7.17 -15.20
C LEU A 34 -9.63 -8.40 -15.26
N SER A 35 -9.12 -9.60 -14.94
CA SER A 35 -9.88 -10.84 -14.84
C SER A 35 -10.38 -11.10 -13.41
N GLY A 36 -9.99 -10.26 -12.45
CA GLY A 36 -10.26 -10.45 -11.02
C GLY A 36 -9.26 -11.38 -10.31
N ALA A 37 -8.22 -11.86 -11.01
CA ALA A 37 -7.22 -12.72 -10.41
C ALA A 37 -6.26 -11.91 -9.51
N PRO A 38 -5.83 -12.47 -8.37
CA PRO A 38 -4.88 -11.79 -7.50
C PRO A 38 -3.50 -11.72 -8.14
N VAL A 39 -2.90 -10.53 -8.14
CA VAL A 39 -1.54 -10.27 -8.62
C VAL A 39 -0.77 -9.50 -7.54
N SER A 40 0.41 -9.98 -7.19
CA SER A 40 1.28 -9.38 -6.18
C SER A 40 2.46 -8.64 -6.81
N LEU A 41 2.98 -7.62 -6.12
CA LEU A 41 4.22 -6.96 -6.56
C LEU A 41 5.40 -7.96 -6.66
N ALA A 42 5.42 -8.98 -5.81
CA ALA A 42 6.48 -9.99 -5.79
C ALA A 42 6.53 -10.84 -7.07
N ASP A 43 5.41 -10.96 -7.79
CA ASP A 43 5.32 -11.70 -9.05
C ASP A 43 6.21 -11.09 -10.15
N PHE A 44 6.58 -9.81 -10.02
CA PHE A 44 7.43 -9.07 -10.94
C PHE A 44 8.90 -8.95 -10.48
N ALA A 45 9.25 -9.51 -9.31
CA ALA A 45 10.59 -9.38 -8.75
C ALA A 45 11.67 -10.02 -9.64
N GLY A 46 12.82 -9.37 -9.78
CA GLY A 46 14.02 -9.93 -10.43
C GLY A 46 13.95 -10.08 -11.95
N THR A 47 12.82 -9.74 -12.59
CA THR A 47 12.66 -9.90 -14.04
C THR A 47 12.85 -8.59 -14.80
N LYS A 48 12.25 -7.47 -14.33
CA LYS A 48 12.34 -6.13 -14.95
C LYS A 48 12.09 -5.02 -13.92
N HIS A 49 12.37 -3.77 -14.31
CA HIS A 49 11.88 -2.60 -13.57
C HIS A 49 10.35 -2.49 -13.69
N VAL A 50 9.69 -2.15 -12.58
CA VAL A 50 8.25 -1.93 -12.51
C VAL A 50 7.98 -0.44 -12.38
N VAL A 51 7.10 0.08 -13.23
CA VAL A 51 6.57 1.45 -13.13
C VAL A 51 5.10 1.35 -12.77
N LEU A 52 4.68 2.08 -11.74
CA LEU A 52 3.29 2.11 -11.29
C LEU A 52 2.65 3.43 -11.73
N GLU A 53 1.50 3.33 -12.38
CA GLU A 53 0.64 4.46 -12.73
C GLU A 53 -0.67 4.31 -11.96
N PHE A 54 -1.12 5.40 -11.34
CA PHE A 54 -2.32 5.42 -10.52
C PHE A 54 -3.34 6.34 -11.17
N GLY A 55 -4.45 5.75 -11.61
CA GLY A 55 -5.58 6.46 -12.19
C GLY A 55 -6.88 6.14 -11.47
N ALA A 56 -7.87 6.99 -11.65
CA ALA A 56 -9.25 6.73 -11.26
C ALA A 56 -10.15 7.08 -12.44
N ILE A 57 -11.08 6.18 -12.77
CA ILE A 57 -12.14 6.47 -13.72
C ILE A 57 -13.31 6.97 -12.88
N THR A 58 -13.70 8.22 -13.10
CA THR A 58 -14.84 8.87 -12.44
C THR A 58 -16.09 8.76 -13.30
#